data_AF-A0A1M4UMW8-F1
#
_entry.id   AF-A0A1M4UMW8-F1
#
_cell.length_a   1.000
_cell.length_b   1.000
_cell.length_c   1.000
_cell.angle_alpha   90.00
_cell.angle_beta   90.00
_cell.angle_gamma   90.00
#
_symmetry.space_group_name_H-M   'P 1'
#
loop_
_entity.id
_entity.type
_entity.pdbx_description
1 polymer ?
#
loop_
_entity_poly.entity_id
_entity_poly.type
_entity_poly.pdbx_seq_one_letter_code
_entity_poly.pdbx_strand_id
1 'polypeptide(L)'
;MNNATTVRGFVTFLWVAFMNAFVDLGHKIVVQNTLFKTLSDHQQVLMTAIVNALILLPFVLLFTPSGYLSDRYAKTKVMKISALCAVFITLMITFCYYQGWFYASFALTFILAVQSALYSPAKYGYIRELVGAEKLSNGNAWVQAVSMIAILAGSAVFSALFELKLSPETPLQPGAILQDIAPLGWLLVIGSLIECLLAFRLPGKDHLRGHTPQDGARHQIQEPAFIWKDYILGKTLGRNLTLLFQEKAIWQSVIGLTLFLSISQVMIAAFPAYAKSHLAMDNTFIIQSIIAMAIVGMMLGSSFASKHSVNHINLALIPSGALIICAGLFLLPQVTSSVLLGGIFLTIGIGGSFMLVPLNALIQFHAKEDQIGKILAGNNFIQNVGMLLCLAVTVAFTTQELDVSYILWGLFGLGALVALAAIILLPEVLVRSVMTKLLGHKYRLQVLGFNNLPEAGQGTLLLGNHISWLDWAIVQMASPRRVHFVMDQTIYQRWYLKWLFDLFQVVPIAPGKSREALNKKISRTHTFKGWIYLWRVSLFWR
;
A
#
# COMPACT_ATOMS: atom_id res chain seq x y z
N MET A 1 16.99 -19.82 6.38
CA MET A 1 16.09 -19.09 5.46
C MET A 1 16.32 -17.60 5.67
N ASN A 2 16.91 -16.89 4.69
CA ASN A 2 17.39 -15.52 4.88
C ASN A 2 16.26 -14.49 4.67
N ASN A 3 15.69 -14.00 5.77
CA ASN A 3 14.69 -12.93 5.83
C ASN A 3 15.24 -11.60 5.28
N ALA A 4 14.43 -10.62 4.85
CA ALA A 4 15.00 -9.33 4.37
C ALA A 4 15.81 -8.62 5.46
N THR A 5 15.49 -8.86 6.74
CA THR A 5 16.23 -8.33 7.90
C THR A 5 17.67 -8.82 7.99
N THR A 6 18.05 -9.89 7.30
CA THR A 6 19.45 -10.37 7.27
C THR A 6 20.29 -9.65 6.22
N VAL A 7 19.69 -8.79 5.38
CA VAL A 7 20.42 -8.01 4.38
C VAL A 7 21.15 -6.85 5.07
N ARG A 8 22.45 -6.72 4.78
CA ARG A 8 23.29 -5.65 5.34
C ARG A 8 22.72 -4.27 4.96
N GLY A 9 22.51 -3.41 5.95
CA GLY A 9 21.95 -2.06 5.75
C GLY A 9 20.42 -1.98 5.74
N PHE A 10 19.70 -3.10 5.68
CA PHE A 10 18.22 -3.08 5.69
C PHE A 10 17.66 -2.56 7.01
N VAL A 11 18.22 -2.96 8.15
CA VAL A 11 17.79 -2.46 9.48
C VAL A 11 18.05 -0.94 9.61
N THR A 12 19.19 -0.46 9.12
CA THR A 12 19.49 0.98 9.08
C THR A 12 18.45 1.73 8.24
N PHE A 13 18.08 1.17 7.08
CA PHE A 13 17.03 1.72 6.23
C PHE A 13 15.65 1.75 6.91
N LEU A 14 15.30 0.70 7.67
CA LEU A 14 14.06 0.71 8.48
C LEU A 14 14.07 1.85 9.50
N TRP A 15 15.18 2.10 10.19
CA TRP A 15 15.28 3.22 11.13
C TRP A 15 15.20 4.60 10.45
N VAL A 16 15.78 4.76 9.25
CA VAL A 16 15.59 5.98 8.45
C VAL A 16 14.10 6.18 8.12
N ALA A 17 13.41 5.13 7.68
CA ALA A 17 11.98 5.19 7.40
C ALA A 17 11.14 5.48 8.65
N PHE A 18 11.52 4.91 9.81
CA PHE A 18 10.88 5.19 11.09
C PHE A 18 11.02 6.66 11.47
N MET A 19 12.25 7.19 11.47
CA MET A 19 12.51 8.56 11.92
C MET A 19 11.85 9.59 11.02
N ASN A 20 11.87 9.37 9.70
CA ASN A 20 11.16 10.20 8.74
C ASN A 20 9.65 10.28 9.06
N ALA A 21 8.99 9.13 9.22
CA ALA A 21 7.55 9.09 9.54
C ALA A 21 7.22 9.65 10.94
N PHE A 22 8.10 9.43 11.93
CA PHE A 22 7.93 9.92 13.30
C PHE A 22 8.01 11.45 13.37
N VAL A 23 8.98 12.06 12.68
CA VAL A 23 9.16 13.53 12.63
C VAL A 23 8.03 14.20 11.87
N ASP A 24 7.69 13.69 10.68
CA ASP A 24 6.59 14.21 9.85
C ASP A 24 5.27 14.24 10.63
N LEU A 25 4.98 13.16 11.35
CA LEU A 25 3.77 13.09 12.14
C LEU A 25 3.85 13.93 13.41
N GLY A 26 5.01 14.01 14.06
CA GLY A 26 5.18 14.78 15.29
C GLY A 26 4.80 16.26 15.11
N HIS A 27 5.33 16.89 14.05
CA HIS A 27 4.97 18.27 13.73
C HIS A 27 3.47 18.43 13.42
N LYS A 28 2.90 17.50 12.64
CA LYS A 28 1.46 17.48 12.32
C LYS A 28 0.62 17.46 13.58
N ILE A 29 0.95 16.59 14.54
CA ILE A 29 0.20 16.41 15.79
C ILE A 29 0.28 17.67 16.65
N VAL A 30 1.46 18.30 16.75
CA VAL A 30 1.62 19.57 17.46
C VAL A 30 0.71 20.66 16.86
N VAL A 31 0.70 20.79 15.53
CA VAL A 31 -0.17 21.77 14.85
C VAL A 31 -1.65 21.44 15.07
N GLN A 32 -2.04 20.16 14.95
CA GLN A 32 -3.43 19.72 15.16
C GLN A 32 -3.92 19.94 16.59
N ASN A 33 -3.10 19.62 17.60
CA ASN A 33 -3.45 19.83 19.01
C ASN A 33 -3.55 21.33 19.34
N THR A 34 -2.69 22.16 18.75
CA THR A 34 -2.78 23.61 18.91
C THR A 34 -4.10 24.16 18.33
N LEU A 35 -4.49 23.71 17.14
CA LEU A 35 -5.78 24.06 16.54
C LEU A 35 -6.97 23.59 17.39
N PHE A 36 -6.88 22.37 17.92
CA PHE A 36 -7.90 21.77 18.79
C PHE A 36 -8.16 22.59 20.06
N LYS A 37 -7.10 23.15 20.69
CA LYS A 37 -7.24 23.94 21.93
C LYS A 37 -7.72 25.38 21.70
N THR A 38 -7.66 25.89 20.47
CA THR A 38 -7.82 27.33 20.18
C THR A 38 -9.02 27.69 19.34
N LEU A 39 -9.53 26.77 18.52
CA LEU A 39 -10.62 27.02 17.58
C LEU A 39 -11.93 26.38 18.03
N SER A 40 -13.05 26.95 17.58
CA SER A 40 -14.39 26.34 17.73
C SER A 40 -14.55 25.10 16.83
N ASP A 41 -15.46 24.20 17.20
CA ASP A 41 -15.71 22.92 16.53
C ASP A 41 -15.74 23.04 14.98
N HIS A 42 -16.47 24.02 14.43
CA HIS A 42 -16.58 24.20 12.97
C HIS A 42 -15.27 24.68 12.33
N GLN A 43 -14.59 25.67 12.93
CA GLN A 43 -13.33 26.19 12.40
C GLN A 43 -12.19 25.17 12.51
N GLN A 44 -12.20 24.36 13.56
CA GLN A 44 -11.25 23.27 13.78
C GLN A 44 -11.35 22.21 12.68
N VAL A 45 -12.56 21.80 12.28
CA VAL A 45 -12.77 20.81 11.21
C VAL A 45 -12.19 21.33 9.89
N LEU A 46 -12.49 22.57 9.53
CA LEU A 46 -11.98 23.19 8.30
C LEU A 46 -10.44 23.29 8.31
N MET A 47 -9.84 23.79 9.40
CA MET A 47 -8.40 23.93 9.51
C MET A 47 -7.68 22.57 9.53
N THR A 48 -8.27 21.56 10.15
CA THR A 48 -7.75 20.18 10.12
C THR A 48 -7.78 19.61 8.71
N ALA A 49 -8.84 19.90 7.93
CA ALA A 49 -8.91 19.52 6.52
C ALA A 49 -7.81 20.21 5.70
N ILE A 50 -7.54 21.51 5.97
CA ILE A 50 -6.45 22.24 5.32
C ILE A 50 -5.08 21.63 5.67
N VAL A 51 -4.82 21.27 6.93
CA VAL A 51 -3.58 20.58 7.33
C VAL A 51 -3.40 19.29 6.52
N ASN A 52 -4.44 18.47 6.41
CA ASN A 52 -4.38 17.25 5.63
C ASN A 52 -4.13 17.54 4.14
N ALA A 53 -4.79 18.56 3.57
CA ALA A 53 -4.55 18.98 2.20
C ALA A 53 -3.10 19.45 1.97
N LEU A 54 -2.52 20.25 2.87
CA LEU A 54 -1.14 20.72 2.79
C LEU A 54 -0.12 19.56 2.80
N ILE A 55 -0.45 18.44 3.43
CA ILE A 55 0.41 17.25 3.45
C ILE A 55 0.29 16.45 2.15
N LEU A 56 -0.89 16.35 1.56
CA LEU A 56 -1.12 15.55 0.34
C LEU A 56 -0.74 16.30 -0.94
N LEU A 57 -0.93 17.62 -0.97
CA LEU A 57 -0.79 18.45 -2.16
C LEU A 57 0.63 18.43 -2.77
N PRO A 58 1.73 18.43 -1.98
CA PRO A 58 3.08 18.29 -2.54
C PRO A 58 3.30 17.01 -3.33
N PHE A 59 2.68 15.89 -2.93
CA PHE A 59 2.79 14.63 -3.67
C PHE A 59 2.10 14.69 -5.04
N VAL A 60 1.07 15.52 -5.17
CA VAL A 60 0.39 15.78 -6.45
C VAL A 60 1.23 16.73 -7.30
N LEU A 61 1.67 17.86 -6.76
CA LEU A 61 2.43 18.86 -7.51
C LEU A 61 3.80 18.33 -7.95
N LEU A 62 4.55 17.71 -7.04
CA LEU A 62 5.94 17.32 -7.27
C LEU A 62 6.08 15.91 -7.85
N PHE A 63 5.02 15.32 -8.40
CA PHE A 63 5.08 14.02 -9.07
C PHE A 63 6.21 13.95 -10.12
N THR A 64 6.21 14.85 -11.09
CA THR A 64 7.18 14.80 -12.20
C THR A 64 8.62 15.08 -11.72
N PRO A 65 8.87 16.13 -10.90
CA PRO A 65 10.19 16.37 -10.33
C PRO A 65 10.71 15.23 -9.44
N SER A 66 9.88 14.67 -8.57
CA SER A 66 10.29 13.60 -7.64
C SER A 66 10.67 12.30 -8.38
N GLY A 67 9.88 11.92 -9.40
CA GLY A 67 10.18 10.78 -10.25
C GLY A 67 11.50 10.96 -11.02
N TYR A 68 11.69 12.13 -11.61
CA TYR A 68 12.93 12.48 -12.31
C TYR A 68 14.15 12.45 -11.39
N LEU A 69 14.06 13.04 -10.20
CA LEU A 69 15.16 13.10 -9.25
C LEU A 69 15.54 11.70 -8.77
N SER A 70 14.54 10.86 -8.52
CA SER A 70 14.74 9.46 -8.13
C SER A 70 15.43 8.66 -9.22
N ASP A 71 15.06 8.80 -10.49
CA ASP A 71 15.66 8.01 -11.58
C ASP A 71 17.01 8.55 -12.06
N ARG A 72 17.21 9.87 -12.02
CA ARG A 72 18.47 10.51 -12.45
C ARG A 72 19.62 10.32 -11.46
N TYR A 73 19.33 10.34 -10.16
CA TYR A 73 20.35 10.26 -9.11
C TYR A 73 20.26 8.95 -8.34
N ALA A 74 21.36 8.50 -7.74
CA ALA A 74 21.36 7.34 -6.86
C ALA A 74 20.31 7.51 -5.74
N LYS A 75 19.50 6.48 -5.48
CA LYS A 75 18.40 6.53 -4.51
C LYS A 75 18.90 7.00 -3.13
N THR A 76 20.05 6.50 -2.69
CA THR A 76 20.70 6.92 -1.44
C THR A 76 21.12 8.38 -1.43
N LYS A 77 21.54 8.97 -2.56
CA LYS A 77 21.89 10.39 -2.65
C LYS A 77 20.65 11.26 -2.46
N VAL A 78 19.55 10.91 -3.10
CA VAL A 78 18.26 11.60 -2.93
C VAL A 78 17.83 11.54 -1.47
N MET A 79 17.87 10.36 -0.85
CA MET A 79 17.51 10.18 0.56
C MET A 79 18.40 10.98 1.52
N LYS A 80 19.71 11.04 1.31
CA LYS A 80 20.65 11.82 2.14
C LYS A 80 20.36 13.32 2.08
N ILE A 81 20.11 13.85 0.88
CA ILE A 81 19.79 15.26 0.69
C ILE A 81 18.44 15.58 1.33
N SER A 82 17.43 14.74 1.13
CA SER A 82 16.11 14.88 1.77
C SER A 82 16.22 14.90 3.29
N ALA A 83 16.99 13.99 3.90
CA ALA A 83 17.18 13.96 5.36
C ALA A 83 17.95 15.19 5.87
N LEU A 84 18.93 15.71 5.12
CA LEU A 84 19.60 16.96 5.44
C LEU A 84 18.63 18.16 5.39
N CYS A 85 17.78 18.23 4.37
CA CYS A 85 16.74 19.25 4.28
C CYS A 85 15.76 19.16 5.46
N ALA A 86 15.40 17.96 5.91
CA ALA A 86 14.53 17.77 7.07
C ALA A 86 15.10 18.39 8.36
N VAL A 87 16.42 18.31 8.57
CA VAL A 87 17.09 18.96 9.71
C VAL A 87 16.92 20.48 9.65
N PHE A 88 17.15 21.10 8.49
CA PHE A 88 16.96 22.54 8.33
C PHE A 88 15.49 22.97 8.52
N ILE A 89 14.55 22.21 7.97
CA ILE A 89 13.12 22.49 8.10
C ILE A 89 12.68 22.37 9.56
N THR A 90 13.11 21.33 10.29
CA THR A 90 12.75 21.16 11.71
C THR A 90 13.40 22.21 12.61
N LEU A 91 14.60 22.71 12.29
CA LEU A 91 15.20 23.85 12.96
C LEU A 91 14.37 25.13 12.75
N MET A 92 13.91 25.38 11.51
CA MET A 92 13.01 26.51 11.22
C MET A 92 11.67 26.38 11.95
N ILE A 93 11.08 25.18 11.98
CA ILE A 93 9.85 24.89 12.74
C ILE A 93 10.06 25.21 14.23
N THR A 94 11.16 24.71 14.80
CA THR A 94 11.50 24.93 16.21
C THR A 94 11.69 26.40 16.50
N PHE A 95 12.36 27.14 15.62
CA PHE A 95 12.47 28.59 15.73
C PHE A 95 11.10 29.28 15.71
N CYS A 96 10.20 28.90 14.80
CA CYS A 96 8.84 29.43 14.77
C CYS A 96 8.05 29.13 16.05
N TYR A 97 8.28 27.98 16.70
CA TYR A 97 7.65 27.64 17.97
C TYR A 97 8.04 28.65 19.06
N TYR A 98 9.33 28.92 19.23
CA TYR A 98 9.82 29.90 20.20
C TYR A 98 9.33 31.34 19.91
N GLN A 99 9.15 31.69 18.65
CA GLN A 99 8.61 33.01 18.27
C GLN A 99 7.07 33.08 18.36
N GLY A 100 6.37 31.97 18.62
CA GLY A 100 4.91 31.91 18.59
C GLY A 100 4.31 32.13 17.20
N TRP A 101 5.09 31.96 16.12
CA TRP A 101 4.66 32.21 14.75
C TRP A 101 3.87 31.02 14.19
N PHE A 102 2.64 30.87 14.67
CA PHE A 102 1.76 29.76 14.30
C PHE A 102 1.62 29.59 12.79
N TYR A 103 1.24 30.65 12.06
CA TYR A 103 1.03 30.56 10.61
C TYR A 103 2.30 30.23 9.83
N ALA A 104 3.48 30.67 10.31
CA ALA A 104 4.75 30.31 9.69
C ALA A 104 5.07 28.82 9.91
N SER A 105 4.91 28.33 11.14
CA SER A 105 5.00 26.90 11.47
C SER A 105 4.01 26.06 10.64
N PHE A 106 2.77 26.53 10.51
CA PHE A 106 1.72 25.91 9.72
C PHE A 106 2.10 25.82 8.23
N ALA A 107 2.68 26.88 7.67
CA ALA A 107 3.21 26.87 6.31
C ALA A 107 4.41 25.91 6.16
N LEU A 108 5.24 25.76 7.19
CA LEU A 108 6.36 24.79 7.19
C LEU A 108 5.87 23.34 7.16
N THR A 109 4.64 23.03 7.56
CA THR A 109 4.03 21.71 7.32
C THR A 109 4.01 21.36 5.83
N PHE A 110 3.71 22.32 4.96
CA PHE A 110 3.75 22.12 3.50
C PHE A 110 5.18 21.88 3.00
N ILE A 111 6.15 22.63 3.53
CA ILE A 111 7.57 22.49 3.15
C ILE A 111 8.14 21.13 3.59
N LEU A 112 7.77 20.66 4.78
CA LEU A 112 8.11 19.32 5.26
C LEU A 112 7.50 18.24 4.35
N ALA A 113 6.23 18.40 3.97
CA ALA A 113 5.57 17.48 3.02
C ALA A 113 6.18 17.52 1.60
N VAL A 114 6.70 18.66 1.14
CA VAL A 114 7.51 18.76 -0.09
C VAL A 114 8.75 17.88 -0.02
N GLN A 115 9.47 17.91 1.10
CA GLN A 115 10.62 17.04 1.31
C GLN A 115 10.23 15.55 1.28
N SER A 116 9.12 15.17 1.93
CA SER A 116 8.63 13.79 1.94
C SER A 116 8.12 13.30 0.58
N ALA A 117 7.55 14.19 -0.23
CA ALA A 117 7.16 13.91 -1.61
C ALA A 117 8.38 13.59 -2.50
N LEU A 118 9.50 14.29 -2.34
CA LEU A 118 10.75 14.01 -3.05
C LEU A 118 11.43 12.71 -2.55
N TYR A 119 11.33 12.43 -1.25
CA TYR A 119 11.92 11.26 -0.62
C TYR A 119 11.20 9.94 -0.99
N SER A 120 9.86 9.97 -1.12
CA SER A 120 9.04 8.76 -1.25
C SER A 120 9.40 7.85 -2.44
N PRO A 121 9.56 8.34 -3.69
CA PRO A 121 9.96 7.48 -4.80
C PRO A 121 11.37 6.89 -4.63
N ALA A 122 12.28 7.59 -3.96
CA ALA A 122 13.62 7.08 -3.66
C ALA A 122 13.54 5.98 -2.60
N LYS A 123 12.76 6.17 -1.53
CA LYS A 123 12.52 5.17 -0.48
C LYS A 123 12.02 3.84 -1.06
N TYR A 124 10.94 3.87 -1.82
CA TYR A 124 10.35 2.65 -2.38
C TYR A 124 11.24 2.01 -3.47
N GLY A 125 11.96 2.82 -4.25
CA GLY A 125 12.94 2.30 -5.22
C GLY A 125 14.13 1.62 -4.53
N TYR A 126 14.59 2.16 -3.41
CA TYR A 126 15.71 1.62 -2.64
C TYR A 126 15.41 0.28 -1.97
N ILE A 127 14.13 -0.01 -1.65
CA ILE A 127 13.72 -1.36 -1.20
C ILE A 127 14.17 -2.41 -2.22
N ARG A 128 13.88 -2.18 -3.51
CA ARG A 128 14.28 -3.10 -4.58
C ARG A 128 15.79 -3.24 -4.70
N GLU A 129 16.54 -2.15 -4.56
CA GLU A 129 18.01 -2.17 -4.60
C GLU A 129 18.62 -2.95 -3.41
N LEU A 130 18.01 -2.88 -2.23
CA LEU A 130 18.46 -3.59 -1.04
C LEU A 130 18.13 -5.08 -1.06
N VAL A 131 16.86 -5.43 -1.29
CA VAL A 131 16.37 -6.80 -1.04
C VAL A 131 16.26 -7.65 -2.31
N GLY A 132 16.39 -7.02 -3.49
CA GLY A 132 16.20 -7.67 -4.78
C GLY A 132 14.73 -7.95 -5.12
N ALA A 133 14.48 -8.40 -6.35
CA ALA A 133 13.12 -8.63 -6.88
C ALA A 133 12.36 -9.75 -6.12
N GLU A 134 13.06 -10.77 -5.64
CA GLU A 134 12.47 -11.94 -4.99
C GLU A 134 11.87 -11.64 -3.61
N LYS A 135 12.49 -10.69 -2.88
CA LYS A 135 12.12 -10.35 -1.50
C LYS A 135 11.34 -9.04 -1.39
N LEU A 136 10.86 -8.49 -2.51
CA LEU A 136 10.13 -7.22 -2.55
C LEU A 136 8.93 -7.19 -1.61
N SER A 137 8.14 -8.27 -1.57
CA SER A 137 6.97 -8.33 -0.70
C SER A 137 7.35 -8.30 0.78
N ASN A 138 8.36 -9.07 1.17
CA ASN A 138 8.90 -9.06 2.54
C ASN A 138 9.50 -7.70 2.92
N GLY A 139 10.26 -7.07 2.01
CA GLY A 139 10.82 -5.74 2.21
C GLY A 139 9.75 -4.66 2.40
N ASN A 140 8.73 -4.65 1.52
CA ASN A 140 7.60 -3.72 1.64
C ASN A 140 6.80 -3.96 2.93
N ALA A 141 6.62 -5.22 3.34
CA ALA A 141 5.93 -5.55 4.59
C ALA A 141 6.64 -4.98 5.83
N TRP A 142 7.97 -5.08 5.90
CA TRP A 142 8.74 -4.50 7.01
C TRP A 142 8.71 -2.97 7.01
N VAL A 143 8.90 -2.34 5.86
CA VAL A 143 8.84 -0.87 5.74
C VAL A 143 7.45 -0.36 6.14
N GLN A 144 6.39 -1.06 5.71
CA GLN A 144 5.02 -0.74 6.08
C GLN A 144 4.81 -0.86 7.59
N ALA A 145 5.20 -1.99 8.20
CA ALA A 145 5.05 -2.20 9.64
C ALA A 145 5.78 -1.11 10.44
N VAL A 146 7.02 -0.81 10.09
CA VAL A 146 7.82 0.22 10.77
C VAL A 146 7.22 1.62 10.61
N SER A 147 6.68 1.94 9.44
CA SER A 147 5.98 3.21 9.21
C SER A 147 4.72 3.32 10.09
N MET A 148 3.96 2.23 10.24
CA MET A 148 2.77 2.21 11.12
C MET A 148 3.14 2.36 12.59
N ILE A 149 4.22 1.73 13.04
CA ILE A 149 4.75 1.89 14.41
C ILE A 149 5.20 3.35 14.63
N ALA A 150 5.91 3.93 13.67
CA ALA A 150 6.35 5.33 13.74
C ALA A 150 5.16 6.29 13.83
N ILE A 151 4.07 6.02 13.09
CA ILE A 151 2.85 6.83 13.14
C ILE A 151 2.18 6.73 14.52
N LEU A 152 2.01 5.53 15.08
CA LEU A 152 1.43 5.41 16.43
C LEU A 152 2.32 6.06 17.50
N ALA A 153 3.64 5.82 17.42
CA ALA A 153 4.60 6.39 18.36
C ALA A 153 4.63 7.92 18.27
N GLY A 154 4.67 8.49 17.06
CA GLY A 154 4.66 9.93 16.84
C GLY A 154 3.39 10.58 17.39
N SER A 155 2.22 10.00 17.09
CA SER A 155 0.95 10.48 17.64
C SER A 155 0.94 10.47 19.17
N ALA A 156 1.28 9.34 19.78
CA ALA A 156 1.25 9.19 21.24
C ALA A 156 2.28 10.07 21.95
N VAL A 157 3.54 10.06 21.50
CA VAL A 157 4.64 10.79 22.16
C VAL A 157 4.42 12.29 22.07
N PHE A 158 4.15 12.84 20.89
CA PHE A 158 3.96 14.28 20.75
C PHE A 158 2.69 14.77 21.42
N SER A 159 1.59 14.00 21.37
CA SER A 159 0.37 14.39 22.08
C SER A 159 0.51 14.33 23.60
N ALA A 160 1.18 13.31 24.14
CA ALA A 160 1.42 13.21 25.58
C ALA A 160 2.36 14.33 26.08
N LEU A 161 3.46 14.58 25.36
CA LEU A 161 4.39 15.66 25.72
C LEU A 161 3.74 17.04 25.57
N PHE A 162 2.85 17.22 24.61
CA PHE A 162 2.07 18.46 24.45
C PHE A 162 1.22 18.73 25.68
N GLU A 163 0.42 17.76 26.13
CA GLU A 163 -0.47 17.93 27.30
C GLU A 163 0.33 18.04 28.61
N LEU A 164 1.46 17.34 28.74
CA LEU A 164 2.32 17.44 29.93
C LEU A 164 3.05 18.79 30.04
N LYS A 165 3.33 19.43 28.89
CA LYS A 165 4.03 20.72 28.86
C LYS A 165 3.09 21.90 28.90
N LEU A 166 1.90 21.78 28.34
CA LEU A 166 0.94 22.88 28.27
C LEU A 166 0.49 23.31 29.67
N SER A 167 0.89 24.51 30.06
CA SER A 167 0.55 25.11 31.34
C SER A 167 -0.93 25.53 31.34
N PRO A 168 -1.69 25.27 32.43
CA PRO A 168 -3.11 25.64 32.52
C PRO A 168 -3.38 27.15 32.38
N GLU A 169 -2.39 27.97 32.69
CA GLU A 169 -2.46 29.44 32.63
C GLU A 169 -2.18 30.01 31.22
N THR A 170 -1.80 29.16 30.27
CA THR A 170 -1.45 29.59 28.91
C THR A 170 -2.67 30.18 28.21
N PRO A 171 -2.58 31.40 27.66
CA PRO A 171 -3.67 31.96 26.85
C PRO A 171 -4.04 31.02 25.71
N LEU A 172 -5.35 30.85 25.45
CA LEU A 172 -5.89 30.03 24.36
C LEU A 172 -5.70 30.71 22.99
N GLN A 173 -4.47 31.10 22.70
CA GLN A 173 -4.03 31.67 21.43
C GLN A 173 -2.97 30.76 20.81
N PRO A 174 -3.03 30.46 19.51
CA PRO A 174 -2.12 29.51 18.87
C PRO A 174 -0.63 29.82 19.10
N GLY A 175 -0.26 31.09 19.09
CA GLY A 175 1.12 31.53 19.31
C GLY A 175 1.61 31.31 20.75
N ALA A 176 0.77 31.61 21.74
CA ALA A 176 1.13 31.43 23.15
C ALA A 176 1.27 29.93 23.50
N ILE A 177 0.35 29.10 23.01
CA ILE A 177 0.46 27.63 23.14
C ILE A 177 1.77 27.15 22.54
N LEU A 178 2.09 27.58 21.31
CA LEU A 178 3.33 27.20 20.61
C LEU A 178 4.60 27.54 21.37
N GLN A 179 4.63 28.68 22.04
CA GLN A 179 5.79 29.09 22.85
C GLN A 179 5.98 28.18 24.05
N ASP A 180 4.89 27.81 24.72
CA ASP A 180 4.93 26.94 25.90
C ASP A 180 5.38 25.51 25.53
N ILE A 181 4.91 25.00 24.40
CA ILE A 181 5.32 23.69 23.87
C ILE A 181 6.59 23.74 23.02
N ALA A 182 7.25 24.89 22.87
CA ALA A 182 8.42 25.03 21.99
C ALA A 182 9.54 23.99 22.20
N PRO A 183 9.80 23.48 23.42
CA PRO A 183 10.77 22.40 23.62
C PRO A 183 10.49 21.13 22.81
N LEU A 184 9.24 20.85 22.42
CA LEU A 184 8.90 19.72 21.55
C LEU A 184 9.55 19.84 20.16
N GLY A 185 9.85 21.06 19.70
CA GLY A 185 10.58 21.28 18.45
C GLY A 185 11.95 20.61 18.43
N TRP A 186 12.66 20.59 19.57
CA TRP A 186 13.94 19.91 19.68
C TRP A 186 13.84 18.40 19.50
N LEU A 187 12.72 17.78 19.86
CA LEU A 187 12.49 16.36 19.58
C LEU A 187 12.41 16.08 18.07
N LEU A 188 11.81 17.00 17.30
CA LEU A 188 11.79 16.94 15.82
C LEU A 188 13.20 17.09 15.24
N VAL A 189 13.98 18.03 15.76
CA VAL A 189 15.36 18.26 15.33
C VAL A 189 16.24 17.04 15.64
N ILE A 190 16.13 16.47 16.84
CA ILE A 190 16.87 15.25 17.20
C ILE A 190 16.46 14.08 16.30
N GLY A 191 15.15 13.89 16.06
CA GLY A 191 14.66 12.85 15.16
C GLY A 191 15.21 12.97 13.74
N SER A 192 15.19 14.18 13.17
CA SER A 192 15.71 14.44 11.81
C SER A 192 17.24 14.35 11.74
N LEU A 193 17.96 14.72 12.80
CA LEU A 193 19.41 14.51 12.90
C LEU A 193 19.76 13.02 12.92
N ILE A 194 19.02 12.21 13.69
CA ILE A 194 19.18 10.75 13.70
C ILE A 194 18.89 10.18 12.31
N GLU A 195 17.78 10.59 11.68
CA GLU A 195 17.46 10.21 10.29
C GLU A 195 18.62 10.51 9.34
N CYS A 196 19.14 11.74 9.40
CA CYS A 196 20.24 12.22 8.57
C CYS A 196 21.51 11.36 8.79
N LEU A 197 21.94 11.18 10.04
CA LEU A 197 23.11 10.37 10.38
C LEU A 197 22.98 8.92 9.87
N LEU A 198 21.79 8.32 10.00
CA LEU A 198 21.52 6.97 9.50
C LEU A 198 21.45 6.93 7.97
N ALA A 199 20.89 7.95 7.32
CA ALA A 199 20.83 8.06 5.87
C ALA A 199 22.25 8.13 5.25
N PHE A 200 23.18 8.82 5.91
CA PHE A 200 24.59 8.85 5.49
C PHE A 200 25.29 7.49 5.60
N ARG A 201 24.84 6.61 6.52
CA ARG A 201 25.35 5.24 6.68
C ARG A 201 24.73 4.22 5.70
N LEU A 202 23.75 4.62 4.89
CA LEU A 202 23.13 3.69 3.94
C LEU A 202 24.11 3.23 2.86
N PRO A 203 24.20 1.91 2.57
CA PRO A 203 25.08 1.39 1.54
C PRO A 203 24.63 1.87 0.16
N GLY A 204 25.58 2.39 -0.62
CA GLY A 204 25.34 2.76 -2.01
C GLY A 204 25.11 1.55 -2.92
N LYS A 205 24.56 1.79 -4.12
CA LYS A 205 24.25 0.76 -5.11
C LYS A 205 25.45 -0.13 -5.45
N ASP A 206 26.64 0.46 -5.52
CA ASP A 206 27.89 -0.23 -5.85
C ASP A 206 28.34 -1.21 -4.76
N HIS A 207 27.94 -0.97 -3.50
CA HIS A 207 28.24 -1.88 -2.38
C HIS A 207 27.21 -3.01 -2.23
N LEU A 208 26.03 -2.87 -2.85
CA LEU A 208 24.93 -3.84 -2.75
C LEU A 208 25.00 -4.94 -3.81
N ARG A 209 25.57 -4.65 -4.97
CA ARG A 209 25.94 -5.66 -5.97
C ARG A 209 27.40 -6.03 -5.75
N GLY A 210 27.67 -7.16 -5.08
CA GLY A 210 29.01 -7.70 -4.97
C GLY A 210 29.67 -7.78 -6.35
N HIS A 211 30.96 -7.40 -6.43
CA HIS A 211 31.75 -7.25 -7.66
C HIS A 211 31.43 -8.26 -8.78
N THR A 212 30.49 -7.92 -9.67
CA THR A 212 30.47 -8.42 -11.04
C THR A 212 30.83 -7.27 -11.96
N PRO A 213 32.09 -7.18 -12.41
CA PRO A 213 32.51 -6.21 -13.39
C PRO A 213 32.00 -6.66 -14.77
N GLN A 214 30.73 -6.34 -15.09
CA GLN A 214 30.22 -6.52 -16.45
C GLN A 214 29.41 -5.34 -17.02
N ASP A 215 29.26 -4.24 -16.28
CA ASP A 215 28.61 -3.03 -16.79
C ASP A 215 29.60 -1.85 -16.95
N GLY A 216 30.83 -2.13 -17.39
CA GLY A 216 31.80 -1.10 -17.78
C GLY A 216 31.41 -0.28 -19.02
N ALA A 217 30.24 -0.52 -19.61
CA ALA A 217 29.76 0.17 -20.80
C ALA A 217 28.22 0.25 -20.89
N ARG A 218 27.48 0.25 -19.76
CA ARG A 218 26.06 0.60 -19.83
C ARG A 218 25.93 2.11 -19.80
N HIS A 219 25.62 2.67 -20.96
CA HIS A 219 25.24 4.06 -21.17
C HIS A 219 24.61 4.66 -19.91
N GLN A 220 25.29 5.64 -19.31
CA GLN A 220 24.58 6.75 -18.68
C GLN A 220 23.65 7.27 -19.77
N ILE A 221 22.41 6.78 -19.79
CA ILE A 221 21.34 7.46 -20.49
C ILE A 221 21.28 8.80 -19.77
N GLN A 222 21.93 9.81 -20.34
CA GLN A 222 21.75 11.18 -19.93
C GLN A 222 20.28 11.46 -20.16
N GLU A 223 19.46 11.24 -19.13
CA GLU A 223 18.11 11.75 -19.17
C GLU A 223 18.23 13.23 -19.52
N PRO A 224 17.52 13.69 -20.56
CA PRO A 224 17.60 15.08 -20.96
C PRO A 224 17.33 15.97 -19.75
N ALA A 225 17.97 17.15 -19.74
CA ALA A 225 17.78 18.12 -18.68
C ALA A 225 16.28 18.34 -18.44
N PHE A 226 15.88 18.45 -17.18
CA PHE A 226 14.47 18.63 -16.82
C PHE A 226 13.92 19.91 -17.48
N ILE A 227 12.96 19.75 -18.38
CA ILE A 227 12.39 20.86 -19.13
C ILE A 227 11.21 21.44 -18.32
N TRP A 228 11.47 22.53 -17.58
CA TRP A 228 10.45 23.20 -16.76
C TRP A 228 9.23 23.67 -17.56
N LYS A 229 9.42 24.09 -18.82
CA LYS A 229 8.33 24.48 -19.72
C LYS A 229 7.35 23.32 -19.94
N ASP A 230 7.85 22.11 -20.18
CA ASP A 230 7.03 20.92 -20.41
C ASP A 230 6.34 20.40 -19.16
N TYR A 231 6.88 20.73 -17.98
CA TYR A 231 6.23 20.44 -16.71
C TYR A 231 5.03 21.37 -16.48
N ILE A 232 5.21 22.68 -16.64
CA ILE A 232 4.14 23.68 -16.47
C ILE A 232 3.01 23.45 -17.51
N LEU A 233 3.37 23.08 -18.74
CA LEU A 233 2.43 22.75 -19.81
C LEU A 233 1.75 21.37 -19.66
N GLY A 234 2.09 20.58 -18.63
CA GLY A 234 1.50 19.26 -18.38
C GLY A 234 1.92 18.15 -19.36
N LYS A 235 2.79 18.44 -20.33
CA LYS A 235 3.27 17.44 -21.31
C LYS A 235 4.05 16.31 -20.65
N THR A 236 4.88 16.66 -19.67
CA THR A 236 5.69 15.67 -18.92
C THR A 236 4.81 14.81 -18.01
N LEU A 237 3.74 15.39 -17.46
CA LEU A 237 2.74 14.68 -16.67
C LEU A 237 2.08 13.60 -17.52
N GLY A 238 1.59 13.95 -18.72
CA GLY A 238 0.97 13.02 -19.65
C GLY A 238 1.90 11.85 -19.99
N ARG A 239 3.15 12.15 -20.38
CA ARG A 239 4.15 11.11 -20.71
C ARG A 239 4.41 10.16 -19.55
N ASN A 240 4.59 10.69 -18.33
CA ASN A 240 4.86 9.86 -17.16
C ASN A 240 3.63 9.04 -16.73
N LEU A 241 2.42 9.59 -16.88
CA LEU A 241 1.19 8.84 -16.63
C LEU A 241 1.04 7.69 -17.62
N THR A 242 1.32 7.90 -18.91
CA THR A 242 1.26 6.83 -19.92
C THR A 242 2.12 5.62 -19.53
N LEU A 243 3.27 5.81 -18.89
CA LEU A 243 4.13 4.71 -18.41
C LEU A 243 3.40 3.78 -17.43
N LEU A 244 2.52 4.32 -16.58
CA LEU A 244 1.76 3.52 -15.60
C LEU A 244 0.74 2.61 -16.28
N PHE A 245 0.17 3.06 -17.40
CA PHE A 245 -0.85 2.34 -18.15
C PHE A 245 -0.30 1.33 -19.16
N GLN A 246 1.02 1.29 -19.38
CA GLN A 246 1.65 0.33 -20.30
C GLN A 246 1.59 -1.10 -19.77
N GLU A 247 1.83 -1.28 -18.47
CA GLU A 247 1.82 -2.59 -17.82
C GLU A 247 0.53 -2.80 -17.04
N LYS A 248 -0.26 -3.81 -17.42
CA LYS A 248 -1.55 -4.12 -16.79
C LYS A 248 -1.42 -4.30 -15.26
N ALA A 249 -0.37 -5.01 -14.83
CA ALA A 249 -0.11 -5.25 -13.42
C ALA A 249 0.16 -3.96 -12.63
N ILE A 250 0.80 -2.96 -13.24
CA ILE A 250 1.11 -1.68 -12.60
C ILE A 250 -0.17 -0.89 -12.41
N TRP A 251 -0.89 -0.55 -13.48
CA TRP A 251 -2.11 0.27 -13.37
C TRP A 251 -3.19 -0.37 -12.51
N GLN A 252 -3.42 -1.70 -12.62
CA GLN A 252 -4.38 -2.39 -11.74
C GLN A 252 -3.97 -2.30 -10.26
N SER A 253 -2.67 -2.38 -9.98
CA SER A 253 -2.17 -2.23 -8.60
C SER A 253 -2.33 -0.81 -8.09
N VAL A 254 -2.07 0.19 -8.94
CA VAL A 254 -2.25 1.61 -8.61
C VAL A 254 -3.71 1.93 -8.30
N ILE A 255 -4.67 1.45 -9.11
CA ILE A 255 -6.10 1.61 -8.81
C ILE A 255 -6.46 0.97 -7.48
N GLY A 256 -6.04 -0.29 -7.26
CA GLY A 256 -6.35 -1.01 -6.03
C GLY A 256 -5.85 -0.30 -4.77
N LEU A 257 -4.62 0.23 -4.82
CA LEU A 257 -4.04 1.04 -3.74
C LEU A 257 -4.81 2.35 -3.56
N THR A 258 -5.14 3.03 -4.65
CA THR A 258 -5.86 4.32 -4.64
C THR A 258 -7.24 4.16 -4.00
N LEU A 259 -8.01 3.16 -4.41
CA LEU A 259 -9.35 2.92 -3.87
C LEU A 259 -9.30 2.58 -2.37
N PHE A 260 -8.36 1.74 -1.94
CA PHE A 260 -8.20 1.42 -0.52
C PHE A 260 -7.81 2.64 0.32
N LEU A 261 -6.84 3.42 -0.14
CA LEU A 261 -6.39 4.63 0.56
C LEU A 261 -7.47 5.70 0.59
N SER A 262 -8.24 5.86 -0.50
CA SER A 262 -9.42 6.73 -0.53
C SER A 262 -10.47 6.31 0.49
N ILE A 263 -10.81 5.02 0.57
CA ILE A 263 -11.73 4.49 1.60
C ILE A 263 -11.20 4.83 3.00
N SER A 264 -9.91 4.58 3.25
CA SER A 264 -9.29 4.85 4.55
C SER A 264 -9.31 6.34 4.92
N GLN A 265 -9.05 7.21 3.94
CA GLN A 265 -9.06 8.66 4.12
C GLN A 265 -10.46 9.18 4.46
N VAL A 266 -11.49 8.70 3.74
CA VAL A 266 -12.89 9.06 4.05
C VAL A 266 -13.30 8.51 5.41
N MET A 267 -12.90 7.29 5.77
CA MET A 267 -13.16 6.72 7.09
C MET A 267 -12.61 7.59 8.23
N ILE A 268 -11.37 8.07 8.11
CA ILE A 268 -10.74 8.95 9.11
C ILE A 268 -11.51 10.27 9.24
N ALA A 269 -12.05 10.80 8.14
CA ALA A 269 -12.79 12.06 8.14
C ALA A 269 -14.25 11.91 8.64
N ALA A 270 -14.96 10.87 8.18
CA ALA A 270 -16.39 10.70 8.42
C ALA A 270 -16.71 10.00 9.75
N PHE A 271 -15.85 9.07 10.22
CA PHE A 271 -16.16 8.27 11.41
C PHE A 271 -16.34 9.09 12.69
N PRO A 272 -15.52 10.12 13.01
CA PRO A 272 -15.77 10.94 14.20
C PRO A 272 -17.14 11.61 14.20
N ALA A 273 -17.58 12.12 13.04
CA ALA A 273 -18.90 12.73 12.87
C ALA A 273 -20.03 11.69 13.04
N TYR A 274 -19.85 10.48 12.48
CA TYR A 274 -20.77 9.37 12.67
C TYR A 274 -20.87 8.95 14.14
N ALA A 275 -19.73 8.79 14.83
CA ALA A 275 -19.70 8.38 16.23
C ALA A 275 -20.37 9.41 17.16
N LYS A 276 -20.21 10.72 16.89
CA LYS A 276 -20.89 11.77 17.64
C LYS A 276 -22.40 11.77 17.39
N SER A 277 -22.83 11.68 16.13
CA SER A 277 -24.25 11.82 15.75
C SER A 277 -25.10 10.57 15.99
N HIS A 278 -24.56 9.37 15.76
CA HIS A 278 -25.33 8.11 15.78
C HIS A 278 -25.02 7.22 16.99
N LEU A 279 -23.83 7.35 17.58
CA LEU A 279 -23.40 6.52 18.70
C LEU A 279 -23.39 7.27 20.03
N ALA A 280 -23.76 8.56 20.02
CA ALA A 280 -23.69 9.47 21.18
C ALA A 280 -22.32 9.42 21.89
N MET A 281 -21.24 9.23 21.12
CA MET A 281 -19.88 9.22 21.66
C MET A 281 -19.31 10.63 21.68
N ASP A 282 -19.28 11.25 22.86
CA ASP A 282 -18.70 12.58 23.02
C ASP A 282 -17.19 12.56 23.34
N ASN A 283 -16.68 11.40 23.79
CA ASN A 283 -15.28 11.27 24.15
C ASN A 283 -14.39 11.05 22.91
N THR A 284 -13.73 12.12 22.47
CA THR A 284 -12.80 12.10 21.32
C THR A 284 -11.66 11.10 21.47
N PHE A 285 -11.17 10.85 22.70
CA PHE A 285 -10.11 9.87 22.95
C PHE A 285 -10.56 8.44 22.61
N ILE A 286 -11.82 8.09 22.92
CA ILE A 286 -12.38 6.78 22.58
C ILE A 286 -12.50 6.64 21.06
N ILE A 287 -13.02 7.67 20.38
CA ILE A 287 -13.15 7.68 18.91
C ILE A 287 -11.78 7.52 18.23
N GLN A 288 -10.78 8.29 18.68
CA GLN A 288 -9.41 8.20 18.14
C GLN A 288 -8.77 6.84 18.44
N SER A 289 -9.02 6.27 19.61
CA SER A 289 -8.54 4.92 19.97
C SER A 289 -9.15 3.85 19.06
N ILE A 290 -10.44 3.94 18.74
CA ILE A 290 -11.10 3.04 17.79
C ILE A 290 -10.45 3.14 16.41
N ILE A 291 -10.24 4.35 15.87
CA ILE A 291 -9.59 4.54 14.57
C ILE A 291 -8.14 4.01 14.62
N ALA A 292 -7.40 4.26 15.71
CA ALA A 292 -6.03 3.81 15.90
C ALA A 292 -5.89 2.28 15.85
N MET A 293 -6.94 1.52 16.19
CA MET A 293 -6.95 0.06 16.04
C MET A 293 -6.72 -0.39 14.59
N ALA A 294 -7.09 0.40 13.59
CA ALA A 294 -6.74 0.09 12.20
C ALA A 294 -5.23 0.13 11.94
N ILE A 295 -4.49 1.01 12.62
CA ILE A 295 -3.02 1.05 12.50
C ILE A 295 -2.40 -0.19 13.14
N VAL A 296 -2.90 -0.61 14.30
CA VAL A 296 -2.51 -1.88 14.94
C VAL A 296 -2.81 -3.06 14.01
N GLY A 297 -4.00 -3.07 13.40
CA GLY A 297 -4.38 -4.05 12.39
C GLY A 297 -3.42 -4.08 11.21
N MET A 298 -3.01 -2.93 10.69
CA MET A 298 -2.03 -2.83 9.60
C MET A 298 -0.66 -3.40 10.00
N MET A 299 -0.21 -3.17 11.24
CA MET A 299 1.03 -3.76 11.76
C MET A 299 0.96 -5.29 11.82
N LEU A 300 -0.15 -5.84 12.32
CA LEU A 300 -0.37 -7.29 12.40
C LEU A 300 -0.46 -7.90 10.99
N GLY A 301 -1.20 -7.27 10.08
CA GLY A 301 -1.33 -7.67 8.69
C GLY A 301 0.02 -7.64 7.94
N SER A 302 0.85 -6.62 8.19
CA SER A 302 2.18 -6.51 7.59
C SER A 302 3.11 -7.59 8.10
N SER A 303 3.06 -7.88 9.40
CA SER A 303 3.83 -8.96 10.02
C SER A 303 3.42 -10.33 9.45
N PHE A 304 2.13 -10.55 9.24
CA PHE A 304 1.62 -11.76 8.59
C PHE A 304 2.08 -11.86 7.13
N ALA A 305 1.95 -10.78 6.36
CA ALA A 305 2.37 -10.72 4.97
C ALA A 305 3.87 -10.96 4.81
N SER A 306 4.70 -10.42 5.72
CA SER A 306 6.15 -10.62 5.77
C SER A 306 6.51 -12.10 5.90
N LYS A 307 5.88 -12.82 6.85
CA LYS A 307 6.14 -14.25 7.09
C LYS A 307 5.70 -15.15 5.93
N HIS A 308 4.63 -14.78 5.22
CA HIS A 308 4.05 -15.60 4.15
C HIS A 308 4.53 -15.23 2.74
N SER A 309 5.46 -14.28 2.60
CA SER A 309 5.92 -13.73 1.31
C SER A 309 7.45 -13.61 1.22
N VAL A 310 8.19 -14.49 1.91
CA VAL A 310 9.66 -14.36 2.10
C VAL A 310 10.45 -14.45 0.79
N ASN A 311 9.95 -15.15 -0.23
CA ASN A 311 10.65 -15.35 -1.53
C ASN A 311 9.73 -15.19 -2.77
N HIS A 312 8.50 -14.72 -2.60
CA HIS A 312 7.58 -14.49 -3.69
C HIS A 312 6.53 -13.47 -3.27
N ILE A 313 5.89 -12.81 -4.24
CA ILE A 313 4.76 -11.93 -3.99
C ILE A 313 3.52 -12.79 -3.78
N ASN A 314 3.00 -12.84 -2.56
CA ASN A 314 1.80 -13.60 -2.24
C ASN A 314 0.54 -12.84 -2.67
N LEU A 315 0.12 -13.09 -3.91
CA LEU A 315 -1.05 -12.45 -4.52
C LEU A 315 -2.37 -12.79 -3.80
N ALA A 316 -2.43 -13.85 -2.99
CA ALA A 316 -3.67 -14.29 -2.34
C ALA A 316 -4.12 -13.32 -1.23
N LEU A 317 -3.19 -12.50 -0.75
CA LEU A 317 -3.47 -11.46 0.22
C LEU A 317 -4.38 -10.38 -0.39
N ILE A 318 -4.27 -10.07 -1.68
CA ILE A 318 -5.04 -8.98 -2.30
C ILE A 318 -6.57 -9.20 -2.19
N PRO A 319 -7.16 -10.30 -2.74
CA PRO A 319 -8.60 -10.48 -2.68
C PRO A 319 -9.11 -10.80 -1.27
N SER A 320 -8.29 -11.45 -0.42
CA SER A 320 -8.66 -11.66 0.99
C SER A 320 -8.69 -10.36 1.77
N GLY A 321 -7.74 -9.45 1.54
CA GLY A 321 -7.73 -8.11 2.11
C GLY A 321 -8.96 -7.29 1.70
N ALA A 322 -9.28 -7.29 0.41
CA ALA A 322 -10.46 -6.59 -0.11
C ALA A 322 -11.78 -7.12 0.49
N LEU A 323 -11.91 -8.44 0.65
CA LEU A 323 -13.07 -9.05 1.32
C LEU A 323 -13.18 -8.68 2.80
N ILE A 324 -12.06 -8.67 3.53
CA ILE A 324 -12.03 -8.26 4.94
C ILE A 324 -12.46 -6.80 5.09
N ILE A 325 -11.94 -5.90 4.23
CA ILE A 325 -12.35 -4.48 4.22
C ILE A 325 -13.84 -4.35 3.92
N CYS A 326 -14.34 -5.02 2.88
CA CYS A 326 -15.75 -5.01 2.50
C CYS A 326 -16.66 -5.45 3.67
N ALA A 327 -16.33 -6.57 4.32
CA ALA A 327 -17.08 -7.07 5.47
C ALA A 327 -17.02 -6.08 6.66
N GLY A 328 -15.85 -5.49 6.93
CA GLY A 328 -15.70 -4.49 7.98
C GLY A 328 -16.57 -3.25 7.73
N LEU A 329 -16.56 -2.72 6.50
CA LEU A 329 -17.37 -1.56 6.11
C LEU A 329 -18.87 -1.86 6.15
N PHE A 330 -19.28 -3.09 5.84
CA PHE A 330 -20.67 -3.53 5.98
C PHE A 330 -21.11 -3.52 7.44
N LEU A 331 -20.29 -4.07 8.34
CA LEU A 331 -20.63 -4.22 9.76
C LEU A 331 -20.58 -2.89 10.52
N LEU A 332 -19.76 -1.94 10.08
CA LEU A 332 -19.47 -0.72 10.82
C LEU A 332 -20.72 0.11 11.18
N PRO A 333 -21.67 0.40 10.26
CA PRO A 333 -22.88 1.16 10.59
C PRO A 333 -23.90 0.40 11.43
N GLN A 334 -23.69 -0.90 11.66
CA GLN A 334 -24.63 -1.78 12.36
C GLN A 334 -24.24 -2.02 13.82
N VAL A 335 -23.06 -1.57 14.24
CA VAL A 335 -22.48 -1.88 15.54
C VAL A 335 -22.34 -0.60 16.35
N THR A 336 -22.84 -0.62 17.58
CA THR A 336 -22.79 0.52 18.51
C THR A 336 -21.73 0.38 19.59
N SER A 337 -21.29 -0.85 19.90
CA SER A 337 -20.27 -1.12 20.91
C SER A 337 -18.89 -0.63 20.49
N SER A 338 -18.27 0.22 21.31
CA SER A 338 -16.92 0.76 21.09
C SER A 338 -15.85 -0.32 20.92
N VAL A 339 -15.93 -1.41 21.70
CA VAL A 339 -15.00 -2.54 21.63
C VAL A 339 -15.13 -3.28 20.29
N LEU A 340 -16.36 -3.55 19.85
CA LEU A 340 -16.60 -4.19 18.56
C LEU A 340 -16.20 -3.29 17.40
N LEU A 341 -16.44 -1.98 17.48
CA LEU A 341 -15.96 -1.00 16.49
C LEU A 341 -14.44 -1.00 16.42
N GLY A 342 -13.74 -1.03 17.55
CA GLY A 342 -12.28 -1.20 17.59
C GLY A 342 -11.82 -2.50 16.92
N GLY A 343 -12.55 -3.60 17.12
CA GLY A 343 -12.32 -4.88 16.43
C GLY A 343 -12.54 -4.79 14.91
N ILE A 344 -13.58 -4.06 14.47
CA ILE A 344 -13.84 -3.81 13.05
C ILE A 344 -12.71 -2.99 12.43
N PHE A 345 -12.27 -1.89 13.05
CA PHE A 345 -11.14 -1.11 12.56
C PHE A 345 -9.85 -1.93 12.52
N LEU A 346 -9.58 -2.76 13.54
CA LEU A 346 -8.45 -3.70 13.52
C LEU A 346 -8.50 -4.64 12.32
N THR A 347 -9.65 -5.26 12.04
CA THR A 347 -9.79 -6.18 10.90
C THR A 347 -9.67 -5.45 9.56
N ILE A 348 -10.29 -4.28 9.40
CA ILE A 348 -10.09 -3.41 8.23
C ILE A 348 -8.61 -3.08 8.05
N GLY A 349 -7.88 -2.78 9.12
CA GLY A 349 -6.44 -2.54 9.10
C GLY A 349 -5.63 -3.74 8.60
N ILE A 350 -5.95 -4.96 9.07
CA ILE A 350 -5.34 -6.20 8.57
C ILE A 350 -5.59 -6.35 7.07
N GLY A 351 -6.85 -6.18 6.64
CA GLY A 351 -7.24 -6.26 5.23
C GLY A 351 -6.54 -5.21 4.36
N GLY A 352 -6.38 -3.99 4.88
CA GLY A 352 -5.63 -2.91 4.26
C GLY A 352 -4.17 -3.28 4.00
N SER A 353 -3.50 -3.85 5.00
CA SER A 353 -2.12 -4.30 4.82
C SER A 353 -1.99 -5.47 3.83
N PHE A 354 -3.00 -6.35 3.75
CA PHE A 354 -3.04 -7.43 2.78
C PHE A 354 -3.17 -6.93 1.34
N MET A 355 -3.71 -5.73 1.13
CA MET A 355 -3.68 -5.05 -0.16
C MET A 355 -2.39 -4.25 -0.36
N LEU A 356 -2.03 -3.39 0.59
CA LEU A 356 -0.89 -2.46 0.46
C LEU A 356 0.43 -3.16 0.14
N VAL A 357 0.75 -4.24 0.85
CA VAL A 357 2.05 -4.92 0.74
C VAL A 357 2.27 -5.56 -0.65
N PRO A 358 1.41 -6.48 -1.12
CA PRO A 358 1.62 -7.13 -2.41
C PRO A 358 1.40 -6.19 -3.60
N LEU A 359 0.49 -5.20 -3.51
CA LEU A 359 0.27 -4.26 -4.62
C LEU A 359 1.49 -3.33 -4.81
N ASN A 360 2.09 -2.82 -3.74
CA ASN A 360 3.34 -2.05 -3.85
C ASN A 360 4.50 -2.91 -4.38
N ALA A 361 4.58 -4.17 -3.93
CA ALA A 361 5.58 -5.11 -4.44
C ALA A 361 5.37 -5.43 -5.93
N LEU A 362 4.12 -5.57 -6.40
CA LEU A 362 3.79 -5.79 -7.80
C LEU A 362 4.20 -4.63 -8.70
N ILE A 363 3.94 -3.39 -8.27
CA ILE A 363 4.37 -2.18 -8.98
C ILE A 363 5.90 -2.18 -9.11
N GLN A 364 6.59 -2.42 -7.99
CA GLN A 364 8.06 -2.44 -7.96
C GLN A 364 8.65 -3.58 -8.78
N PHE A 365 7.98 -4.73 -8.85
CA PHE A 365 8.46 -5.90 -9.59
C PHE A 365 8.37 -5.70 -11.11
N HIS A 366 7.24 -5.14 -11.59
CA HIS A 366 7.01 -4.94 -13.03
C HIS A 366 7.63 -3.65 -13.58
N ALA A 367 7.96 -2.69 -12.72
CA ALA A 367 8.64 -1.48 -13.14
C ALA A 367 10.03 -1.80 -13.73
N LYS A 368 10.40 -1.13 -14.82
CA LYS A 368 11.77 -1.21 -15.35
C LYS A 368 12.75 -0.49 -14.40
N GLU A 369 13.99 -0.98 -14.31
CA GLU A 369 14.98 -0.45 -13.35
C GLU A 369 15.31 1.03 -13.57
N ASP A 370 15.22 1.51 -14.82
CA ASP A 370 15.49 2.88 -15.25
C ASP A 370 14.32 3.85 -15.04
N GLN A 371 13.11 3.35 -14.77
CA GLN A 371 11.88 4.14 -14.71
C GLN A 371 11.09 3.93 -13.41
N ILE A 372 11.67 3.21 -12.45
CA ILE A 372 11.00 2.84 -11.20
C ILE A 372 10.60 4.07 -10.38
N GLY A 373 11.42 5.13 -10.37
CA GLY A 373 11.14 6.38 -9.68
C GLY A 373 9.93 7.11 -10.26
N LYS A 374 9.85 7.24 -11.59
CA LYS A 374 8.67 7.80 -12.29
C LYS A 374 7.41 6.98 -12.02
N ILE A 375 7.49 5.66 -12.08
CA ILE A 375 6.35 4.76 -11.80
C ILE A 375 5.89 4.91 -10.34
N LEU A 376 6.82 4.92 -9.38
CA LEU A 376 6.49 5.08 -7.96
C LEU A 376 5.95 6.48 -7.62
N ALA A 377 6.51 7.52 -8.24
CA ALA A 377 5.99 8.87 -8.11
C ALA A 377 4.58 8.98 -8.72
N GLY A 378 4.32 8.29 -9.84
CA GLY A 378 3.02 8.25 -10.50
C GLY A 378 1.97 7.49 -9.70
N ASN A 379 2.38 6.40 -9.06
CA ASN A 379 1.57 5.68 -8.08
C ASN A 379 1.15 6.62 -6.94
N ASN A 380 2.09 7.36 -6.34
CA ASN A 380 1.77 8.34 -5.30
C ASN A 380 0.83 9.44 -5.83
N PHE A 381 1.07 9.97 -7.03
CA PHE A 381 0.22 10.99 -7.63
C PHE A 381 -1.24 10.54 -7.72
N ILE A 382 -1.49 9.38 -8.32
CA ILE A 382 -2.85 8.87 -8.52
C ILE A 382 -3.53 8.58 -7.17
N GLN A 383 -2.79 8.01 -6.20
CA GLN A 383 -3.31 7.78 -4.86
C GLN A 383 -3.73 9.09 -4.18
N ASN A 384 -2.86 10.11 -4.19
CA ASN A 384 -3.16 11.39 -3.54
C ASN A 384 -4.31 12.14 -4.22
N VAL A 385 -4.38 12.10 -5.56
CA VAL A 385 -5.53 12.66 -6.29
C VAL A 385 -6.82 11.93 -5.91
N GLY A 386 -6.81 10.60 -5.89
CA GLY A 386 -7.98 9.81 -5.48
C GLY A 386 -8.42 10.08 -4.04
N MET A 387 -7.48 10.20 -3.10
CA MET A 387 -7.77 10.56 -1.71
C MET A 387 -8.37 11.97 -1.59
N LEU A 388 -7.81 12.96 -2.28
CA LEU A 388 -8.30 14.33 -2.27
C LEU A 388 -9.70 14.45 -2.89
N LEU A 389 -9.96 13.76 -4.00
CA LEU A 389 -11.28 13.73 -4.63
C LEU A 389 -12.33 13.13 -3.70
N CYS A 390 -12.05 11.99 -3.06
CA CYS A 390 -12.98 11.37 -2.11
C CYS A 390 -13.17 12.22 -0.84
N LEU A 391 -12.12 12.89 -0.37
CA LEU A 391 -12.23 13.84 0.75
C LEU A 391 -13.09 15.04 0.37
N ALA A 392 -12.94 15.59 -0.84
CA ALA A 392 -13.77 16.68 -1.33
C ALA A 392 -15.26 16.29 -1.41
N VAL A 393 -15.55 15.06 -1.86
CA VAL A 393 -16.91 14.51 -1.83
C VAL A 393 -17.43 14.42 -0.39
N THR A 394 -16.61 13.98 0.56
CA THR A 394 -17.00 13.89 1.98
C THR A 394 -17.35 15.27 2.53
N VAL A 395 -16.50 16.28 2.28
CA VAL A 395 -16.74 17.67 2.68
C VAL A 395 -18.04 18.20 2.04
N ALA A 396 -18.26 17.95 0.74
CA ALA A 396 -19.48 18.38 0.05
C ALA A 396 -20.76 17.79 0.70
N PHE A 397 -20.73 16.50 1.06
CA PHE A 397 -21.84 15.86 1.78
C PHE A 397 -22.07 16.49 3.16
N THR A 398 -20.99 16.74 3.91
CA THR A 398 -21.09 17.38 5.23
C THR A 398 -21.61 18.81 5.14
N THR A 399 -21.22 19.60 4.13
CA THR A 399 -21.73 20.98 3.94
C THR A 399 -23.20 21.06 3.56
N GLN A 400 -23.77 19.97 3.02
CA GLN A 400 -25.19 19.86 2.70
C GLN A 400 -26.01 19.27 3.86
N GLU A 401 -25.39 19.09 5.04
CA GLU A 401 -26.00 18.49 6.23
C GLU A 401 -26.61 17.09 5.96
N LEU A 402 -26.05 16.37 4.99
CA LEU A 402 -26.48 14.99 4.69
C LEU A 402 -26.04 14.06 5.81
N ASP A 403 -26.90 13.08 6.12
CA ASP A 403 -26.60 12.07 7.11
C ASP A 403 -25.30 11.31 6.77
N VAL A 404 -24.37 11.28 7.73
CA VAL A 404 -23.05 10.63 7.58
C VAL A 404 -23.17 9.13 7.30
N SER A 405 -24.29 8.50 7.67
CA SER A 405 -24.60 7.11 7.35
C SER A 405 -24.58 6.83 5.84
N TYR A 406 -24.98 7.79 4.99
CA TYR A 406 -24.91 7.62 3.53
C TYR A 406 -23.47 7.50 3.03
N ILE A 407 -22.54 8.22 3.66
CA ILE A 407 -21.11 8.14 3.33
C ILE A 407 -20.58 6.74 3.69
N LEU A 408 -20.94 6.21 4.85
CA LEU A 408 -20.50 4.87 5.26
C LEU A 408 -21.06 3.75 4.37
N TRP A 409 -22.34 3.82 4.00
CA TRP A 409 -22.93 2.88 3.05
C TRP A 409 -22.33 3.02 1.63
N GLY A 410 -22.01 4.26 1.22
CA GLY A 410 -21.26 4.52 -0.02
C GLY A 410 -19.87 3.89 -0.01
N LEU A 411 -19.16 3.97 1.13
CA LEU A 411 -17.88 3.29 1.32
C LEU A 411 -18.01 1.77 1.26
N PHE A 412 -19.05 1.20 1.87
CA PHE A 412 -19.35 -0.23 1.71
C PHE A 412 -19.56 -0.59 0.23
N GLY A 413 -20.35 0.18 -0.51
CA GLY A 413 -20.53 -0.03 -1.95
C GLY A 413 -19.21 -0.01 -2.74
N LEU A 414 -18.35 0.97 -2.45
CA LEU A 414 -17.01 1.05 -3.05
C LEU A 414 -16.13 -0.15 -2.65
N GLY A 415 -16.14 -0.54 -1.37
CA GLY A 415 -15.42 -1.70 -0.87
C GLY A 415 -15.90 -3.02 -1.50
N ALA A 416 -17.20 -3.17 -1.71
CA ALA A 416 -17.79 -4.30 -2.41
C ALA A 416 -17.34 -4.37 -3.87
N LEU A 417 -17.29 -3.22 -4.57
CA LEU A 417 -16.74 -3.13 -5.93
C LEU A 417 -15.27 -3.54 -5.99
N VAL A 418 -14.46 -3.07 -5.04
CA VAL A 418 -13.03 -3.44 -4.94
C VAL A 418 -12.87 -4.94 -4.69
N ALA A 419 -13.66 -5.50 -3.76
CA ALA A 419 -13.64 -6.93 -3.46
C ALA A 419 -14.04 -7.78 -4.68
N LEU A 420 -15.13 -7.39 -5.35
CA LEU A 420 -15.60 -8.06 -6.56
C LEU A 420 -14.55 -7.99 -7.68
N ALA A 421 -13.97 -6.82 -7.92
CA ALA A 421 -12.91 -6.63 -8.90
C ALA A 421 -11.68 -7.50 -8.57
N ALA A 422 -11.27 -7.55 -7.30
CA ALA A 422 -10.14 -8.39 -6.88
C ALA A 422 -10.40 -9.89 -7.12
N ILE A 423 -11.63 -10.36 -6.86
CA ILE A 423 -12.04 -11.76 -7.12
C ILE A 423 -12.04 -12.05 -8.63
N ILE A 424 -12.56 -11.14 -9.45
CA ILE A 424 -12.63 -11.32 -10.92
C ILE A 424 -11.24 -11.26 -11.56
N LEU A 425 -10.35 -10.40 -11.07
CA LEU A 425 -9.00 -10.22 -11.60
C LEU A 425 -8.03 -11.31 -11.15
N LEU A 426 -8.19 -11.85 -9.94
CA LEU A 426 -7.30 -12.86 -9.34
C LEU A 426 -8.04 -14.13 -8.84
N PRO A 427 -8.90 -14.76 -9.67
CA PRO A 427 -9.75 -15.86 -9.22
C PRO A 427 -8.95 -17.09 -8.79
N GLU A 428 -7.89 -17.40 -9.54
CA GLU A 428 -7.04 -18.57 -9.32
C GLU A 428 -6.28 -18.51 -8.02
N VAL A 429 -5.85 -17.31 -7.66
CA VAL A 429 -5.05 -17.07 -6.48
C VAL A 429 -5.90 -17.27 -5.21
N LEU A 430 -7.15 -16.81 -5.24
CA LEU A 430 -8.10 -17.02 -4.15
C LEU A 430 -8.41 -18.50 -3.96
N VAL A 431 -8.76 -19.21 -5.03
CA VAL A 431 -9.07 -20.65 -4.94
C VAL A 431 -7.85 -21.44 -4.51
N ARG A 432 -6.67 -21.16 -5.06
CA ARG A 432 -5.42 -21.79 -4.61
C ARG A 432 -5.20 -21.60 -3.11
N SER A 433 -5.43 -20.40 -2.59
CA SER A 433 -5.29 -20.11 -1.16
C SER A 433 -6.29 -20.88 -0.29
N VAL A 434 -7.57 -20.88 -0.69
CA VAL A 434 -8.64 -21.62 0.02
C VAL A 434 -8.37 -23.12 -0.01
N MET A 435 -8.08 -23.67 -1.19
CA MET A 435 -7.79 -25.09 -1.37
C MET A 435 -6.54 -25.52 -0.60
N THR A 436 -5.48 -24.69 -0.62
CA THR A 436 -4.26 -24.98 0.17
C THR A 436 -4.52 -24.96 1.66
N LYS A 437 -5.38 -24.08 2.17
CA LYS A 437 -5.77 -24.10 3.59
C LYS A 437 -6.64 -25.31 3.95
N LEU A 438 -7.65 -25.62 3.14
CA LEU A 438 -8.58 -26.73 3.37
C LEU A 438 -7.89 -28.09 3.29
N LEU A 439 -7.10 -28.31 2.23
CA LEU A 439 -6.42 -29.58 1.98
C LEU A 439 -5.08 -29.68 2.69
N GLY A 440 -4.33 -28.58 2.81
CA GLY A 440 -2.99 -28.58 3.41
C GLY A 440 -2.96 -28.88 4.91
N HIS A 441 -4.10 -28.78 5.61
CA HIS A 441 -4.21 -29.19 7.00
C HIS A 441 -4.22 -30.72 7.16
N LYS A 442 -4.81 -31.44 6.19
CA LYS A 442 -4.94 -32.91 6.20
C LYS A 442 -3.93 -33.63 5.31
N TYR A 443 -3.45 -32.97 4.27
CA TYR A 443 -2.63 -33.59 3.23
C TYR A 443 -1.33 -32.82 3.02
N ARG A 444 -0.24 -33.57 2.78
CA ARG A 444 1.03 -32.99 2.32
C ARG A 444 1.09 -33.11 0.80
N LEU A 445 1.01 -31.97 0.12
CA LEU A 445 1.18 -31.89 -1.33
C LEU A 445 2.67 -31.99 -1.66
N GLN A 446 3.07 -33.02 -2.42
CA GLN A 446 4.41 -33.14 -2.96
C GLN A 446 4.34 -33.00 -4.48
N VAL A 447 5.03 -31.98 -5.00
CA VAL A 447 5.10 -31.72 -6.44
C VAL A 447 6.40 -32.30 -6.97
N LEU A 448 6.32 -33.35 -7.78
CA LEU A 448 7.47 -33.97 -8.43
C LEU A 448 7.57 -33.46 -9.88
N GLY A 449 8.79 -33.15 -10.33
CA GLY A 449 9.03 -32.72 -11.71
C GLY A 449 8.49 -31.32 -12.05
N PHE A 450 8.46 -30.39 -11.09
CA PHE A 450 8.04 -29.00 -11.34
C PHE A 450 8.84 -28.32 -12.46
N ASN A 451 10.14 -28.65 -12.58
CA ASN A 451 11.03 -28.11 -13.61
C ASN A 451 10.66 -28.54 -15.04
N ASN A 452 9.74 -29.50 -15.20
CA ASN A 452 9.25 -29.93 -16.52
C ASN A 452 8.08 -29.08 -17.01
N LEU A 453 7.54 -28.16 -16.19
CA LEU A 453 6.55 -27.18 -16.64
C LEU A 453 7.26 -26.09 -17.48
N PRO A 454 6.79 -25.81 -18.71
CA PRO A 454 7.36 -24.77 -19.57
C PRO A 454 7.49 -23.40 -18.88
N GLU A 455 8.36 -22.51 -19.35
CA GLU A 455 8.46 -21.13 -18.84
C GLU A 455 7.21 -20.28 -19.18
N ALA A 456 7.03 -19.14 -18.49
CA ALA A 456 5.82 -18.32 -18.58
C ALA A 456 5.60 -17.83 -20.03
N GLY A 457 4.38 -18.00 -20.55
CA GLY A 457 4.02 -17.62 -21.93
C GLY A 457 3.79 -18.79 -22.90
N GLN A 458 4.15 -20.03 -22.52
CA GLN A 458 3.81 -21.23 -23.29
C GLN A 458 2.52 -21.88 -22.72
N GLY A 459 1.46 -21.93 -23.53
CA GLY A 459 0.20 -22.56 -23.15
C GLY A 459 0.42 -24.05 -22.84
N THR A 460 0.18 -24.46 -21.60
CA THR A 460 0.36 -25.84 -21.15
C THR A 460 -1.00 -26.45 -20.85
N LEU A 461 -1.36 -27.53 -21.55
CA LEU A 461 -2.55 -28.33 -21.26
C LEU A 461 -2.17 -29.50 -20.36
N LEU A 462 -2.74 -29.56 -19.15
CA LEU A 462 -2.59 -30.71 -18.28
C LEU A 462 -3.84 -31.59 -18.42
N LEU A 463 -3.63 -32.80 -18.91
CA LEU A 463 -4.66 -33.83 -19.04
C LEU A 463 -4.56 -34.75 -17.82
N GLY A 464 -5.57 -34.71 -16.96
CA GLY A 464 -5.68 -35.68 -15.87
C GLY A 464 -5.98 -37.06 -16.42
N ASN A 465 -5.29 -38.09 -15.91
CA ASN A 465 -5.59 -39.49 -16.24
C ASN A 465 -6.86 -40.00 -15.52
N HIS A 466 -7.37 -39.23 -14.55
CA HIS A 466 -8.59 -39.57 -13.80
C HIS A 466 -9.68 -38.52 -14.02
N ILE A 467 -10.93 -38.99 -14.06
CA ILE A 467 -12.13 -38.14 -14.12
C ILE A 467 -12.58 -37.81 -12.68
N SER A 468 -11.64 -37.29 -11.87
CA SER A 468 -11.90 -36.93 -10.48
C SER A 468 -12.28 -35.46 -10.37
N TRP A 469 -13.28 -35.18 -9.52
CA TRP A 469 -13.82 -33.82 -9.29
C TRP A 469 -12.81 -32.86 -8.68
N LEU A 470 -11.74 -33.38 -8.05
CA LEU A 470 -10.76 -32.59 -7.31
C LEU A 470 -9.44 -32.39 -8.06
N ASP A 471 -9.20 -33.12 -9.14
CA ASP A 471 -7.90 -33.14 -9.82
C ASP A 471 -7.51 -31.75 -10.33
N TRP A 472 -8.47 -30.98 -10.85
CA TRP A 472 -8.24 -29.61 -11.29
C TRP A 472 -7.78 -28.71 -10.14
N ALA A 473 -8.33 -28.88 -8.94
CA ALA A 473 -7.99 -28.08 -7.76
C ALA A 473 -6.60 -28.45 -7.24
N ILE A 474 -6.27 -29.73 -7.23
CA ILE A 474 -4.96 -30.26 -6.80
C ILE A 474 -3.86 -29.80 -7.77
N VAL A 475 -4.13 -29.87 -9.07
CA VAL A 475 -3.24 -29.38 -10.12
C VAL A 475 -3.03 -27.87 -10.02
N GLN A 476 -4.11 -27.10 -9.80
CA GLN A 476 -4.01 -25.65 -9.62
C GLN A 476 -3.29 -25.27 -8.32
N MET A 477 -3.39 -26.07 -7.26
CA MET A 477 -2.62 -25.88 -6.03
C MET A 477 -1.11 -26.05 -6.25
N ALA A 478 -0.75 -27.08 -7.03
CA ALA A 478 0.63 -27.42 -7.34
C ALA A 478 1.27 -26.47 -8.38
N SER A 479 0.48 -25.83 -9.24
CA SER A 479 0.98 -24.86 -10.23
C SER A 479 0.91 -23.41 -9.72
N PRO A 480 1.99 -22.61 -9.81
CA PRO A 480 1.97 -21.19 -9.51
C PRO A 480 1.35 -20.33 -10.61
N ARG A 481 0.99 -20.93 -11.76
CA ARG A 481 0.37 -20.26 -12.90
C ARG A 481 -1.01 -20.85 -13.18
N ARG A 482 -1.83 -20.11 -13.94
CA ARG A 482 -3.11 -20.62 -14.45
C ARG A 482 -2.92 -21.94 -15.16
N VAL A 483 -3.65 -22.98 -14.73
CA VAL A 483 -3.76 -24.22 -15.49
C VAL A 483 -5.16 -24.28 -16.10
N HIS A 484 -5.23 -24.35 -17.43
CA HIS A 484 -6.48 -24.66 -18.11
C HIS A 484 -6.74 -26.16 -18.00
N PHE A 485 -7.72 -26.52 -17.18
CA PHE A 485 -8.13 -27.91 -16.98
C PHE A 485 -9.25 -28.29 -17.94
N VAL A 486 -9.28 -29.57 -18.29
CA VAL A 486 -10.30 -30.18 -19.15
C VAL A 486 -11.22 -31.02 -18.26
N MET A 487 -12.53 -30.77 -18.31
CA MET A 487 -13.51 -31.43 -17.44
C MET A 487 -14.66 -32.00 -18.26
N ASP A 488 -15.28 -33.07 -17.77
CA ASP A 488 -16.49 -33.63 -18.36
C ASP A 488 -17.63 -32.60 -18.38
N GLN A 489 -18.33 -32.51 -19.51
CA GLN A 489 -19.39 -31.54 -19.72
C GLN A 489 -20.57 -31.66 -18.73
N THR A 490 -20.88 -32.87 -18.24
CA THR A 490 -21.97 -33.05 -17.25
C THR A 490 -21.63 -32.46 -15.89
N ILE A 491 -20.37 -32.54 -15.47
CA ILE A 491 -19.88 -31.89 -14.24
C ILE A 491 -19.86 -30.37 -14.44
N TYR A 492 -19.37 -29.93 -15.60
CA TYR A 492 -19.26 -28.51 -15.95
C TYR A 492 -20.62 -27.79 -15.92
N GLN A 493 -21.68 -28.43 -16.41
CA GLN A 493 -23.00 -27.82 -16.57
C GLN A 493 -23.83 -27.73 -15.28
N ARG A 494 -23.34 -28.23 -14.14
CA ARG A 494 -24.07 -28.12 -12.87
C ARG A 494 -24.24 -26.65 -12.48
N TRP A 495 -25.49 -26.20 -12.35
CA TRP A 495 -25.83 -24.77 -12.20
C TRP A 495 -25.08 -24.06 -11.06
N TYR A 496 -24.86 -24.74 -9.93
CA TYR A 496 -24.17 -24.18 -8.75
C TYR A 496 -22.64 -24.12 -8.89
N LEU A 497 -22.05 -24.80 -9.89
CA LEU A 497 -20.60 -24.79 -10.16
C LEU A 497 -20.23 -24.16 -11.51
N LYS A 498 -21.18 -24.04 -12.43
CA LYS A 498 -20.94 -23.54 -13.79
C LYS A 498 -20.29 -22.16 -13.77
N TRP A 499 -20.78 -21.24 -12.93
CA TRP A 499 -20.21 -19.89 -12.79
C TRP A 499 -18.74 -19.93 -12.34
N LEU A 500 -18.39 -20.87 -11.45
CA LEU A 500 -17.02 -21.08 -10.99
C LEU A 500 -16.18 -21.59 -12.17
N PHE A 501 -16.63 -22.62 -12.87
CA PHE A 501 -15.89 -23.18 -14.01
C PHE A 501 -15.72 -22.18 -15.17
N ASP A 502 -16.71 -21.34 -15.42
CA ASP A 502 -16.65 -20.24 -16.40
C ASP A 502 -15.58 -19.20 -15.98
N LEU A 503 -15.54 -18.81 -14.70
CA LEU A 503 -14.51 -17.91 -14.14
C LEU A 503 -13.10 -18.50 -14.32
N PHE A 504 -12.97 -19.82 -14.13
CA PHE A 504 -11.72 -20.55 -14.31
C PHE A 504 -11.39 -20.87 -15.76
N GLN A 505 -12.30 -20.61 -16.71
CA GLN A 505 -12.17 -21.00 -18.10
C GLN A 505 -11.83 -22.50 -18.23
N VAL A 506 -12.49 -23.37 -17.46
CA VAL A 506 -12.37 -24.82 -17.61
C VAL A 506 -12.91 -25.22 -19.00
N VAL A 507 -12.31 -26.22 -19.63
CA VAL A 507 -12.74 -26.68 -20.96
C VAL A 507 -13.69 -27.87 -20.80
N PRO A 508 -14.99 -27.72 -21.07
CA PRO A 508 -15.90 -28.86 -21.08
C PRO A 508 -15.62 -29.75 -22.30
N ILE A 509 -15.52 -31.06 -22.09
CA ILE A 509 -15.50 -32.05 -23.15
C ILE A 509 -16.71 -32.96 -23.02
N ALA A 510 -17.44 -33.12 -24.13
CA ALA A 510 -18.48 -34.14 -24.29
C ALA A 510 -17.88 -35.42 -24.89
N PRO A 511 -18.39 -36.62 -24.51
CA PRO A 511 -18.10 -37.86 -25.22
C PRO A 511 -18.41 -37.67 -26.72
N GLY A 512 -17.42 -37.88 -27.60
CA GLY A 512 -17.58 -37.77 -29.06
C GLY A 512 -17.35 -36.39 -29.69
N LYS A 513 -17.09 -35.30 -28.93
CA LYS A 513 -16.79 -33.94 -29.47
C LYS A 513 -15.46 -33.33 -29.00
N SER A 514 -14.51 -34.17 -28.59
CA SER A 514 -13.22 -33.74 -28.02
C SER A 514 -12.36 -32.90 -28.97
N ARG A 515 -12.36 -33.21 -30.28
CA ARG A 515 -11.57 -32.49 -31.30
C ARG A 515 -12.07 -31.05 -31.56
N GLU A 516 -13.39 -30.84 -31.62
CA GLU A 516 -13.98 -29.50 -31.80
C GLU A 516 -13.79 -28.62 -30.56
N ALA A 517 -13.92 -29.19 -29.36
CA ALA A 517 -13.76 -28.47 -28.10
C ALA A 517 -12.32 -27.95 -27.90
N LEU A 518 -11.30 -28.76 -28.26
CA LEU A 518 -9.90 -28.31 -28.24
C LEU A 518 -9.62 -27.23 -29.31
N ASN A 519 -10.06 -27.44 -30.55
CA ASN A 519 -9.78 -26.51 -31.65
C ASN A 519 -10.40 -25.12 -31.44
N LYS A 520 -11.57 -25.02 -30.80
CA LYS A 520 -12.26 -23.75 -30.53
C LYS A 520 -11.49 -22.83 -29.56
N LYS A 521 -10.57 -23.39 -28.77
CA LYS A 521 -9.78 -22.63 -27.78
C LYS A 521 -8.33 -22.43 -28.20
N ILE A 522 -7.74 -23.40 -28.92
CA ILE A 522 -6.40 -23.25 -29.53
C ILE A 522 -6.35 -22.02 -30.47
N SER A 523 -7.46 -21.66 -31.12
CA SER A 523 -7.56 -20.43 -31.94
C SER A 523 -7.67 -19.12 -31.13
N ARG A 524 -7.98 -19.18 -29.83
CA ARG A 524 -8.13 -18.01 -28.93
C ARG A 524 -6.90 -17.75 -28.04
N THR A 525 -6.01 -18.72 -27.89
CA THR A 525 -4.75 -18.58 -27.13
C THR A 525 -3.57 -18.71 -28.08
N HIS A 526 -2.80 -17.64 -28.26
CA HIS A 526 -1.64 -17.64 -29.15
C HIS A 526 -0.69 -18.83 -28.86
N THR A 527 -0.39 -19.58 -29.93
CA THR A 527 0.67 -20.60 -30.07
C THR A 527 0.69 -21.71 -29.01
N PHE A 528 -0.07 -22.77 -29.26
CA PHE A 528 0.15 -24.09 -28.65
C PHE A 528 1.34 -24.77 -29.36
N LYS A 529 2.43 -25.06 -28.64
CA LYS A 529 3.39 -26.11 -29.05
C LYS A 529 3.06 -27.35 -28.25
N GLY A 530 2.43 -28.32 -28.89
CA GLY A 530 1.98 -29.56 -28.25
C GLY A 530 3.15 -30.41 -27.74
N TRP A 531 3.30 -30.46 -26.42
CA TRP A 531 4.14 -31.41 -25.73
C TRP A 531 3.35 -31.96 -24.53
N ILE A 532 3.24 -33.28 -24.45
CA ILE A 532 2.64 -33.98 -23.30
C ILE A 532 3.77 -34.15 -22.28
N TYR A 533 3.77 -33.32 -21.24
CA TYR A 533 4.70 -33.47 -20.13
C TYR A 533 4.05 -34.32 -19.03
N LEU A 534 4.71 -35.42 -18.65
CA LEU A 534 4.30 -36.25 -17.51
C LEU A 534 4.53 -35.47 -16.22
N TRP A 535 3.45 -34.93 -15.66
CA TRP A 535 3.43 -34.25 -14.37
C TRP A 535 2.67 -35.11 -13.37
N ARG A 536 3.32 -35.49 -12.25
CA ARG A 536 2.70 -36.33 -11.21
C ARG A 536 2.57 -35.50 -9.93
N VAL A 537 1.33 -35.19 -9.58
CA VAL A 537 0.98 -34.64 -8.27
C VAL A 537 0.49 -35.79 -7.40
N SER A 538 1.08 -35.96 -6.23
CA SER A 538 0.67 -37.00 -5.28
C SER A 538 0.31 -36.35 -3.95
N LEU A 539 -0.88 -36.69 -3.46
CA LEU A 539 -1.34 -36.31 -2.13
C LEU A 539 -1.04 -37.46 -1.18
N PHE A 540 -0.24 -37.18 -0.16
CA PHE A 540 -0.04 -38.10 0.94
C PHE A 540 -0.85 -37.61 2.14
N TRP A 541 -1.50 -38.55 2.81
CA TRP A 541 -2.11 -38.30 4.11
C TRP A 541 -0.98 -37.99 5.11
N ARG A 542 -1.20 -36.99 5.96
CA ARG A 542 -0.17 -36.57 6.93
C ARG A 542 -0.04 -37.54 8.10
#